data_AF-A0A972I0S0-F1
#
_entry.id   AF-A0A972I0S0-F1
#
_cell.length_a   1.000
_cell.length_b   1.000
_cell.length_c   1.000
_cell.angle_alpha   90.00
_cell.angle_beta   90.00
_cell.angle_gamma   90.00
#
_symmetry.space_group_name_H-M   'P 1'
#
loop_
_entity.id
_entity.type
_entity.pdbx_description
1 polymer ?
#
loop_
_entity_poly.entity_id
_entity_poly.type
_entity_poly.pdbx_seq_one_letter_code
_entity_poly.pdbx_strand_id
1 'polypeptide(L)'
;MYPSPDYSNPSMNNWGHPPNYYNMYPCPYIVPDYWRPYPEQPVTAPIPLRDYGPEPFVVNIEEAAKQNNYFRIALWTGNHLQLTLMSINVGEDIGLEIHPDLDQFIRIEESQGLVQMGDNDRNLDFQRYVYDDFVIIIPAGKWHNLINTGNKPLKLYSIYAPPQHPHGAIHQTKAIAQAAEAEHGH
;
A
#
# COMPACT_ATOMS: atom_id res chain seq x y z
N MET A 1 -16.70 -17.84 -26.89
CA MET A 1 -17.60 -17.01 -27.73
C MET A 1 -18.93 -16.91 -27.02
N TYR A 2 -19.20 -15.79 -26.36
CA TYR A 2 -20.53 -15.44 -25.87
C TYR A 2 -21.04 -14.30 -26.75
N PRO A 3 -22.28 -14.35 -27.27
CA PRO A 3 -22.79 -13.28 -28.10
C PRO A 3 -23.37 -12.15 -27.22
N SER A 4 -22.93 -10.93 -27.51
CA SER A 4 -23.54 -9.68 -27.04
C SER A 4 -24.90 -9.43 -27.70
N PRO A 5 -25.80 -8.70 -27.04
CA PRO A 5 -26.81 -7.91 -27.73
C PRO A 5 -26.34 -6.44 -27.83
N ASP A 6 -26.29 -5.96 -29.08
CA ASP A 6 -26.38 -4.55 -29.43
C ASP A 6 -27.64 -3.91 -28.81
N TYR A 7 -27.58 -2.64 -28.42
CA TYR A 7 -28.19 -1.55 -29.22
C TYR A 7 -28.16 -0.19 -28.49
N SER A 8 -27.59 0.77 -29.23
CA SER A 8 -27.96 2.18 -29.35
C SER A 8 -27.96 3.10 -28.11
N ASN A 9 -26.99 4.01 -28.14
CA ASN A 9 -26.92 5.27 -27.40
C ASN A 9 -27.65 6.38 -28.20
N PRO A 10 -28.51 7.21 -27.60
CA PRO A 10 -28.78 8.55 -28.10
C PRO A 10 -28.04 9.60 -27.27
N SER A 11 -27.20 10.37 -27.96
CA SER A 11 -26.48 11.54 -27.48
C SER A 11 -27.39 12.59 -26.83
N MET A 12 -26.93 13.23 -25.74
CA MET A 12 -27.20 14.65 -25.49
C MET A 12 -26.10 15.27 -24.61
N ASN A 13 -25.45 16.30 -25.17
CA ASN A 13 -24.46 17.16 -24.52
C ASN A 13 -25.12 18.02 -23.42
N ASN A 14 -24.46 18.21 -22.27
CA ASN A 14 -23.97 19.50 -21.75
C ASN A 14 -23.76 19.50 -20.21
N TRP A 15 -22.53 19.85 -19.82
CA TRP A 15 -22.05 20.61 -18.65
C TRP A 15 -22.82 20.63 -17.31
N GLY A 16 -22.09 20.30 -16.24
CA GLY A 16 -22.36 20.81 -14.88
C GLY A 16 -21.88 19.88 -13.75
N HIS A 17 -20.96 20.35 -12.91
CA HIS A 17 -20.51 19.71 -11.65
C HIS A 17 -21.66 19.53 -10.62
N PRO A 18 -21.47 18.71 -9.56
CA PRO A 18 -22.51 17.89 -8.92
C PRO A 18 -23.30 18.62 -7.83
N PRO A 19 -24.34 17.97 -7.27
CA PRO A 19 -24.42 17.94 -5.81
C PRO A 19 -24.77 16.56 -5.24
N ASN A 20 -24.08 16.26 -4.13
CA ASN A 20 -24.45 15.25 -3.13
C ASN A 20 -25.95 15.27 -2.85
N TYR A 21 -26.62 14.13 -3.01
CA TYR A 21 -27.92 13.88 -2.40
C TYR A 21 -27.85 12.57 -1.62
N TYR A 22 -27.69 12.76 -0.31
CA TYR A 22 -28.18 11.83 0.70
C TYR A 22 -29.60 11.37 0.34
N ASN A 23 -29.83 10.06 0.44
CA ASN A 23 -31.12 9.38 0.50
C ASN A 23 -32.05 9.46 -0.71
N MET A 24 -32.16 8.33 -1.43
CA MET A 24 -33.47 7.89 -1.91
C MET A 24 -33.51 6.37 -2.06
N TYR A 25 -34.01 5.65 -1.03
CA TYR A 25 -35.05 4.62 -1.15
C TYR A 25 -35.58 4.26 0.27
N PRO A 26 -36.88 4.44 0.56
CA PRO A 26 -37.47 4.08 1.84
C PRO A 26 -37.91 2.61 1.80
N CYS A 27 -37.14 1.71 2.41
CA CYS A 27 -37.57 0.34 2.68
C CYS A 27 -38.10 0.27 4.12
N PRO A 28 -39.39 -0.04 4.35
CA PRO A 28 -39.97 -0.05 5.69
C PRO A 28 -39.72 -1.41 6.34
N TYR A 29 -38.48 -1.66 6.76
CA TYR A 29 -38.18 -2.75 7.68
C TYR A 29 -37.68 -2.14 8.98
N ILE A 30 -38.43 -2.39 10.06
CA ILE A 30 -38.00 -2.11 11.42
C ILE A 30 -36.66 -2.83 11.61
N VAL A 31 -35.56 -2.08 11.63
CA VAL A 31 -34.23 -2.62 11.94
C VAL A 31 -34.19 -3.00 13.43
N PRO A 32 -33.89 -4.26 13.78
CA PRO A 32 -33.70 -4.65 15.17
C PRO A 32 -32.56 -3.85 15.80
N ASP A 33 -32.67 -3.52 17.09
CA ASP A 33 -31.77 -2.65 17.87
C ASP A 33 -30.28 -3.11 17.90
N TYR A 34 -29.96 -4.25 17.29
CA TYR A 34 -28.61 -4.76 17.05
C TYR A 34 -27.91 -4.17 15.81
N TRP A 35 -28.63 -3.41 14.96
CA TRP A 35 -28.08 -2.64 13.84
C TRP A 35 -27.69 -1.21 14.23
N ARG A 36 -27.29 -0.99 15.48
CA ARG A 36 -26.66 0.28 15.84
C ARG A 36 -25.29 0.33 15.14
N PRO A 37 -25.03 1.31 14.27
CA PRO A 37 -23.69 1.54 13.77
C PRO A 37 -22.81 1.75 14.99
N TYR A 38 -21.72 0.99 15.08
CA TYR A 38 -20.61 1.37 15.96
C TYR A 38 -20.34 2.87 15.72
N PRO A 39 -20.13 3.69 16.77
CA PRO A 39 -19.88 5.11 16.57
C PRO A 39 -18.75 5.23 15.56
N GLU A 40 -19.07 5.75 14.38
CA GLU A 40 -18.13 5.86 13.27
C GLU A 40 -16.97 6.72 13.78
N GLN A 41 -15.84 6.08 14.06
CA GLN A 41 -14.58 6.81 14.17
C GLN A 41 -14.45 7.54 12.85
N PRO A 42 -14.26 8.87 12.83
CA PRO A 42 -14.09 9.58 11.58
C PRO A 42 -12.97 8.88 10.81
N VAL A 43 -13.25 8.50 9.57
CA VAL A 43 -12.41 7.65 8.69
C VAL A 43 -11.01 8.25 8.42
N THR A 44 -10.75 9.43 8.98
CA THR A 44 -9.55 10.26 8.83
C THR A 44 -8.75 10.42 10.13
N ALA A 45 -9.14 9.77 11.24
CA ALA A 45 -8.38 9.87 12.48
C ALA A 45 -7.09 9.02 12.43
N PRO A 46 -5.96 9.52 12.96
CA PRO A 46 -4.74 8.74 13.16
C PRO A 46 -5.01 7.43 13.91
N ILE A 47 -4.47 6.32 13.40
CA ILE A 47 -4.53 5.03 14.10
C ILE A 47 -3.22 4.75 14.86
N PRO A 48 -3.26 4.00 15.98
CA PRO A 48 -2.05 3.43 16.56
C PRO A 48 -1.33 2.53 15.56
N LEU A 49 -0.06 2.83 15.26
CA LEU A 49 0.72 2.01 14.37
C LEU A 49 1.26 0.77 15.11
N ARG A 50 0.67 -0.39 14.81
CA ARG A 50 1.05 -1.71 15.30
C ARG A 50 0.57 -2.77 14.31
N ASP A 51 1.00 -4.00 14.48
CA ASP A 51 0.50 -5.12 13.69
C ASP A 51 -0.89 -5.56 14.19
N TYR A 52 -1.88 -5.53 13.30
CA TYR A 52 -3.27 -5.93 13.55
C TYR A 52 -3.59 -7.35 13.07
N GLY A 53 -2.66 -8.03 12.39
CA GLY A 53 -2.89 -9.36 11.86
C GLY A 53 -2.95 -10.44 12.94
N PRO A 54 -3.62 -11.58 12.68
CA PRO A 54 -4.35 -11.93 11.45
C PRO A 54 -5.84 -11.52 11.48
N GLU A 55 -6.23 -10.58 12.33
CA GLU A 55 -7.64 -10.23 12.55
C GLU A 55 -8.27 -9.47 11.37
N PRO A 56 -9.60 -9.51 11.20
CA PRO A 56 -10.30 -8.62 10.26
C PRO A 56 -9.96 -7.15 10.52
N PHE A 57 -9.54 -6.44 9.48
CA PHE A 57 -8.99 -5.09 9.62
C PHE A 57 -9.45 -4.18 8.49
N VAL A 58 -9.88 -2.96 8.86
CA VAL A 58 -10.26 -1.88 7.95
C VAL A 58 -9.50 -0.63 8.39
N VAL A 59 -8.87 0.05 7.44
CA VAL A 59 -8.04 1.23 7.71
C VAL A 59 -8.08 2.18 6.53
N ASN A 60 -7.98 3.47 6.79
CA ASN A 60 -7.59 4.44 5.77
C ASN A 60 -6.07 4.32 5.54
N ILE A 61 -5.68 3.59 4.51
CA ILE A 61 -4.28 3.25 4.26
C ILE A 61 -3.43 4.46 3.87
N GLU A 62 -4.03 5.43 3.17
CA GLU A 62 -3.37 6.67 2.78
C GLU A 62 -2.91 7.44 4.02
N GLU A 63 -3.83 7.68 4.96
CA GLU A 63 -3.53 8.38 6.21
C GLU A 63 -2.54 7.58 7.07
N ALA A 64 -2.70 6.25 7.16
CA ALA A 64 -1.79 5.39 7.90
C ALA A 64 -0.35 5.44 7.34
N ALA A 65 -0.20 5.42 6.02
CA ALA A 65 1.10 5.54 5.37
C ALA A 65 1.72 6.93 5.56
N LYS A 66 0.94 8.00 5.39
CA LYS A 66 1.41 9.39 5.55
C LYS A 66 1.84 9.72 6.98
N GLN A 67 1.14 9.20 7.99
CA GLN A 67 1.52 9.40 9.40
C GLN A 67 2.76 8.60 9.84
N ASN A 68 3.11 7.51 9.15
CA ASN A 68 4.23 6.65 9.54
C ASN A 68 5.57 7.36 9.36
N ASN A 69 6.41 7.36 10.38
CA ASN A 69 7.78 7.90 10.32
C ASN A 69 8.86 6.83 10.53
N TYR A 70 8.48 5.56 10.71
CA TYR A 70 9.43 4.46 10.77
C TYR A 70 9.89 4.08 9.36
N PHE A 71 11.16 3.68 9.23
CA PHE A 71 11.66 3.11 7.99
C PHE A 71 10.80 1.92 7.54
N ARG A 72 10.44 1.04 8.48
CA ARG A 72 9.48 -0.05 8.25
C ARG A 72 8.67 -0.33 9.51
N ILE A 73 7.37 -0.54 9.37
CA ILE A 73 6.51 -1.11 10.41
C ILE A 73 5.51 -2.07 9.80
N ALA A 74 5.37 -3.26 10.38
CA ALA A 74 4.29 -4.18 10.05
C ALA A 74 2.96 -3.61 10.57
N LEU A 75 2.01 -3.43 9.65
CA LEU A 75 0.65 -2.98 9.99
C LEU A 75 -0.31 -4.16 10.06
N TRP A 76 -0.10 -5.20 9.25
CA TRP A 76 -0.91 -6.41 9.29
C TRP A 76 -0.11 -7.61 8.76
N THR A 77 0.06 -8.65 9.57
CA THR A 77 0.71 -9.91 9.15
C THR A 77 -0.26 -11.09 9.30
N GLY A 78 -0.58 -11.74 8.19
CA GLY A 78 -1.37 -12.97 8.18
C GLY A 78 -0.57 -14.17 7.69
N ASN A 79 -1.26 -15.25 7.30
CA ASN A 79 -0.61 -16.47 6.83
C ASN A 79 -0.17 -16.42 5.36
N HIS A 80 -0.73 -15.49 4.58
CA HIS A 80 -0.56 -15.47 3.11
C HIS A 80 -0.07 -14.13 2.57
N LEU A 81 -0.18 -13.06 3.36
CA LEU A 81 0.34 -11.76 3.00
C LEU A 81 0.75 -10.97 4.24
N GLN A 82 1.61 -9.99 4.03
CA GLN A 82 2.00 -9.01 5.03
C GLN A 82 1.95 -7.61 4.43
N LEU A 83 1.31 -6.69 5.15
CA LEU A 83 1.24 -5.27 4.85
C LEU A 83 2.20 -4.51 5.79
N THR A 84 3.13 -3.78 5.21
CA THR A 84 4.03 -2.88 5.93
C THR A 84 3.86 -1.43 5.47
N LEU A 85 4.17 -0.49 6.35
CA LEU A 85 4.31 0.94 6.02
C LEU A 85 5.78 1.30 6.05
N MET A 86 6.19 2.20 5.15
CA MET A 86 7.55 2.69 5.10
C MET A 86 7.61 4.20 4.92
N SER A 87 8.65 4.81 5.47
CA SER A 87 9.00 6.22 5.30
C SER A 87 10.48 6.30 4.98
N ILE A 88 10.80 6.57 3.72
CA ILE A 88 12.19 6.63 3.23
C ILE A 88 12.62 8.09 3.22
N ASN A 89 13.70 8.46 3.93
CA ASN A 89 14.13 9.86 3.96
C ASN A 89 14.68 10.31 2.60
N VAL A 90 14.83 11.62 2.43
CA VAL A 90 15.34 12.22 1.20
C VAL A 90 16.74 11.69 0.89
N GLY A 91 16.94 11.18 -0.33
CA GLY A 91 18.21 10.60 -0.77
C GLY A 91 18.52 9.21 -0.20
N GLU A 92 17.68 8.67 0.69
CA GLU A 92 17.75 7.27 1.09
C GLU A 92 17.06 6.36 0.05
N ASP A 93 17.32 5.08 0.17
CA ASP A 93 16.65 4.01 -0.57
C ASP A 93 16.25 2.89 0.38
N ILE A 94 15.40 1.98 -0.09
CA ILE A 94 15.06 0.76 0.65
C ILE A 94 16.32 -0.09 0.87
N GLY A 95 17.14 -0.22 -0.17
CA GLY A 95 18.26 -1.15 -0.25
C GLY A 95 18.03 -2.11 -1.40
N LEU A 96 19.12 -2.58 -2.01
CA LEU A 96 19.04 -3.58 -3.06
C LEU A 96 18.67 -4.94 -2.44
N GLU A 97 17.50 -5.44 -2.79
CA GLU A 97 16.92 -6.67 -2.26
C GLU A 97 16.50 -7.61 -3.42
N ILE A 98 16.31 -8.88 -3.10
CA ILE A 98 15.70 -9.90 -3.95
C ILE A 98 14.88 -10.85 -3.06
N HIS A 99 13.71 -11.24 -3.54
CA HIS A 99 12.92 -12.27 -2.86
C HIS A 99 12.63 -13.42 -3.85
N PRO A 100 13.22 -14.61 -3.68
CA PRO A 100 13.07 -15.70 -4.65
C PRO A 100 11.68 -16.35 -4.63
N ASP A 101 10.97 -16.28 -3.50
CA ASP A 101 9.78 -17.10 -3.25
C ASP A 101 8.49 -16.31 -2.98
N LEU A 102 8.52 -14.98 -3.15
CA LEU A 102 7.36 -14.11 -2.95
C LEU A 102 7.30 -12.99 -3.98
N ASP A 103 6.08 -12.58 -4.29
CA ASP A 103 5.83 -11.33 -5.02
C ASP A 103 5.66 -10.19 -4.02
N GLN A 104 6.04 -8.98 -4.45
CA GLN A 104 5.86 -7.77 -3.69
C GLN A 104 5.09 -6.72 -4.50
N PHE A 105 4.15 -6.06 -3.83
CA PHE A 105 3.39 -4.92 -4.33
C PHE A 105 3.76 -3.71 -3.49
N ILE A 106 4.03 -2.56 -4.12
CA ILE A 106 4.25 -1.28 -3.44
C ILE A 106 3.32 -0.25 -4.04
N ARG A 107 2.69 0.58 -3.20
CA ARG A 107 1.98 1.80 -3.63
C ARG A 107 2.58 3.02 -2.95
N ILE A 108 2.83 4.05 -3.76
CA ILE A 108 3.31 5.35 -3.28
C ILE A 108 2.11 6.21 -2.89
N GLU A 109 2.16 6.78 -1.69
CA GLU A 109 1.11 7.64 -1.12
C GLU A 109 1.59 9.10 -0.97
N GLU A 110 2.90 9.35 -0.98
CA GLU A 110 3.44 10.71 -0.95
C GLU A 110 4.89 10.76 -1.46
N SER A 111 5.23 11.83 -2.19
CA SER A 111 6.57 12.13 -2.74
C SER A 111 6.84 11.40 -4.07
N GLN A 112 8.12 11.29 -4.45
CA GLN A 112 8.56 10.72 -5.71
C GLN A 112 9.83 9.88 -5.53
N GLY A 113 10.01 8.89 -6.39
CA GLY A 113 11.13 7.97 -6.33
C GLY A 113 11.60 7.49 -7.69
N LEU A 114 12.73 6.77 -7.68
CA LEU A 114 13.23 6.00 -8.81
C LEU A 114 13.19 4.53 -8.42
N VAL A 115 12.35 3.74 -9.09
CA VAL A 115 12.39 2.29 -8.98
C VAL A 115 13.40 1.73 -9.97
N GLN A 116 14.18 0.76 -9.53
CA GLN A 116 15.14 0.02 -10.34
C GLN A 116 14.88 -1.48 -10.15
N MET A 117 14.80 -2.25 -11.25
CA MET A 117 14.60 -3.69 -11.23
C MET A 117 15.44 -4.39 -12.31
N GLY A 118 15.78 -5.66 -12.08
CA GLY A 118 16.50 -6.47 -13.06
C GLY A 118 16.64 -7.94 -12.65
N ASP A 119 17.13 -8.76 -13.58
CA ASP A 119 17.48 -10.18 -13.32
C ASP A 119 18.86 -10.33 -12.66
N ASN A 120 19.62 -9.25 -12.51
CA ASN A 120 21.00 -9.26 -12.02
C ASN A 120 21.26 -8.04 -11.12
N ASP A 121 21.88 -8.26 -9.97
CA ASP A 121 22.25 -7.24 -8.97
C ASP A 121 23.15 -6.13 -9.52
N ARG A 122 23.91 -6.41 -10.57
CA ARG A 122 24.82 -5.47 -11.25
C ARG A 122 24.22 -4.83 -12.50
N ASN A 123 23.02 -5.24 -12.92
CA ASN A 123 22.34 -4.69 -14.08
C ASN A 123 20.82 -4.58 -13.86
N LEU A 124 20.40 -3.44 -13.31
CA LEU A 124 19.00 -3.06 -13.14
C LEU A 124 18.53 -2.27 -14.37
N ASP A 125 18.18 -2.99 -15.43
CA ASP A 125 17.84 -2.44 -16.75
C ASP A 125 16.42 -1.84 -16.83
N PHE A 126 15.54 -2.20 -15.89
CA PHE A 126 14.27 -1.54 -15.71
C PHE A 126 14.41 -0.38 -14.72
N GLN A 127 14.22 0.85 -15.18
CA GLN A 127 14.23 2.03 -14.31
C GLN A 127 13.09 2.99 -14.63
N ARG A 128 12.30 3.40 -13.64
CA ARG A 128 11.16 4.31 -13.83
C ARG A 128 11.06 5.29 -12.67
N TYR A 129 10.77 6.56 -12.97
CA TYR A 129 10.32 7.49 -11.95
C TYR A 129 8.87 7.15 -11.56
N VAL A 130 8.61 7.23 -10.27
CA VAL A 130 7.31 6.95 -9.65
C VAL A 130 6.91 8.13 -8.77
N TYR A 131 5.60 8.33 -8.65
CA TYR A 131 5.00 9.47 -7.96
C TYR A 131 3.83 8.99 -7.11
N ASP A 132 3.17 9.92 -6.43
CA ASP A 132 1.88 9.67 -5.78
C ASP A 132 0.90 8.93 -6.71
N ASP A 133 0.12 8.02 -6.13
CA ASP A 133 -0.78 7.06 -6.79
C ASP A 133 -0.14 5.95 -7.64
N PHE A 134 1.19 5.91 -7.81
CA PHE A 134 1.83 4.87 -8.60
C PHE A 134 1.90 3.55 -7.82
N VAL A 135 1.75 2.45 -8.57
CA VAL A 135 1.97 1.09 -8.09
C VAL A 135 3.23 0.52 -8.72
N ILE A 136 3.98 -0.25 -7.94
CA ILE A 136 5.14 -1.03 -8.37
C ILE A 136 4.82 -2.50 -8.06
N ILE A 137 4.94 -3.35 -9.08
CA ILE A 137 4.84 -4.80 -8.95
C ILE A 137 6.22 -5.38 -9.14
N ILE A 138 6.69 -6.12 -8.15
CA ILE A 138 8.00 -6.77 -8.11
C ILE A 138 7.76 -8.28 -8.08
N PRO A 139 7.91 -8.97 -9.22
CA PRO A 139 7.80 -10.42 -9.26
C PRO A 139 8.92 -11.10 -8.48
N ALA A 140 8.64 -12.28 -7.95
CA ALA A 140 9.62 -13.15 -7.32
C ALA A 140 10.87 -13.34 -8.22
N GLY A 141 12.04 -13.28 -7.60
CA GLY A 141 13.35 -13.44 -8.25
C GLY A 141 13.89 -12.17 -8.93
N LYS A 142 13.20 -11.03 -8.89
CA LYS A 142 13.74 -9.76 -9.40
C LYS A 142 14.56 -9.05 -8.31
N TRP A 143 15.79 -8.70 -8.66
CA TRP A 143 16.54 -7.69 -7.92
C TRP A 143 15.84 -6.36 -8.04
N HIS A 144 15.68 -5.64 -6.93
CA HIS A 144 14.95 -4.38 -6.92
C HIS A 144 15.46 -3.40 -5.87
N ASN A 145 15.28 -2.11 -6.14
CA ASN A 145 15.52 -1.03 -5.20
C ASN A 145 14.54 0.14 -5.50
N LEU A 146 14.26 0.96 -4.50
CA LEU A 146 13.48 2.18 -4.62
C LEU A 146 14.17 3.31 -3.87
N ILE A 147 14.57 4.33 -4.63
CA ILE A 147 15.34 5.48 -4.13
C ILE A 147 14.40 6.67 -4.02
N ASN A 148 14.40 7.36 -2.89
CA ASN A 148 13.67 8.62 -2.74
C ASN A 148 14.42 9.75 -3.49
N THR A 149 13.78 10.27 -4.54
CA THR A 149 14.32 11.35 -5.38
C THR A 149 13.57 12.68 -5.17
N GLY A 150 12.67 12.73 -4.18
CA GLY A 150 11.93 13.92 -3.78
C GLY A 150 12.69 14.81 -2.81
N ASN A 151 11.98 15.82 -2.32
CA ASN A 151 12.47 16.78 -1.31
C ASN A 151 11.81 16.60 0.07
N LYS A 152 11.03 15.54 0.24
CA LYS A 152 10.38 15.12 1.49
C LYS A 152 10.39 13.59 1.59
N PRO A 153 10.14 13.01 2.78
CA PRO A 153 10.08 11.56 2.93
C PRO A 153 9.10 10.91 1.94
N LEU A 154 9.52 9.80 1.36
CA LEU A 154 8.68 8.98 0.48
C LEU A 154 7.82 8.06 1.35
N LYS A 155 6.50 8.27 1.29
CA LYS A 155 5.52 7.49 2.06
C LYS A 155 4.93 6.43 1.15
N LEU A 156 4.95 5.19 1.61
CA LEU A 156 4.45 4.06 0.85
C LEU A 156 3.95 2.97 1.80
N TYR A 157 3.16 2.06 1.25
CA TYR A 157 2.93 0.76 1.86
C TYR A 157 3.40 -0.34 0.90
N SER A 158 3.80 -1.47 1.49
CA SER A 158 4.25 -2.66 0.77
C SER A 158 3.41 -3.86 1.20
N ILE A 159 3.02 -4.70 0.24
CA ILE A 159 2.38 -5.99 0.46
C ILE A 159 3.32 -7.08 -0.04
N TYR A 160 3.69 -7.99 0.84
CA TYR A 160 4.46 -9.20 0.53
C TYR A 160 3.52 -10.39 0.49
N ALA A 161 3.67 -11.30 -0.48
CA ALA A 161 2.89 -12.54 -0.54
C ALA A 161 3.77 -13.72 -0.99
N PRO A 162 4.15 -14.65 -0.08
CA PRO A 162 3.86 -14.72 1.37
C PRO A 162 4.50 -13.60 2.25
N PRO A 163 4.21 -13.54 3.56
CA PRO A 163 4.87 -12.64 4.51
C PRO A 163 6.40 -12.75 4.49
N GLN A 164 7.10 -11.62 4.68
CA GLN A 164 8.57 -11.55 4.63
C GLN A 164 9.19 -11.32 6.02
N HIS A 165 8.66 -10.39 6.81
CA HIS A 165 9.23 -10.00 8.10
C HIS A 165 8.48 -10.67 9.26
N PRO A 166 9.10 -10.78 10.46
CA PRO A 166 8.41 -11.23 11.66
C PRO A 166 7.13 -10.42 11.94
N HIS A 167 6.14 -11.08 12.53
CA HIS A 167 4.92 -10.41 13.00
C HIS A 167 5.29 -9.29 13.99
N GLY A 168 4.71 -8.10 13.81
CA GLY A 168 5.03 -6.95 14.66
C GLY A 168 6.39 -6.31 14.40
N ALA A 169 7.06 -6.58 13.28
CA ALA A 169 8.35 -5.96 12.95
C ALA A 169 8.26 -4.42 12.94
N ILE A 170 9.22 -3.78 13.62
CA ILE A 170 9.39 -2.32 13.64
C ILE A 170 10.87 -2.01 13.46
N HIS A 171 11.19 -1.34 12.35
CA HIS A 171 12.53 -0.82 12.08
C HIS A 171 12.46 0.71 12.04
N GLN A 172 12.96 1.36 13.09
CA GLN A 172 12.86 2.81 13.20
C GLN A 172 13.69 3.53 12.12
N THR A 173 14.82 2.96 11.77
CA THR A 173 15.76 3.51 10.78
C THR A 173 16.17 2.44 9.78
N LYS A 174 16.68 2.88 8.62
CA LYS A 174 17.27 1.99 7.62
C LYS A 174 18.37 1.11 8.20
N ALA A 175 19.24 1.67 9.03
CA ALA A 175 20.34 0.92 9.65
C ALA A 175 19.85 -0.24 10.53
N ILE A 176 18.74 -0.04 11.26
CA ILE A 176 18.12 -1.11 12.06
C ILE A 176 17.53 -2.18 11.15
N ALA A 177 16.87 -1.80 10.05
CA ALA A 177 16.34 -2.76 9.09
C ALA A 177 17.48 -3.61 8.47
N GLN A 178 18.54 -2.97 7.98
CA GLN A 178 19.68 -3.67 7.38
C GLN A 178 20.37 -4.63 8.35
N ALA A 179 20.48 -4.26 9.63
CA ALA A 179 21.01 -5.15 10.66
C ALA A 179 20.10 -6.38 10.86
N ALA A 180 18.77 -6.18 10.92
CA ALA A 180 17.82 -7.28 11.07
C ALA A 180 17.83 -8.25 9.86
N GLU A 181 17.90 -7.73 8.63
CA GLU A 181 18.00 -8.57 7.42
C GLU A 181 19.31 -9.37 7.39
N ALA A 182 20.44 -8.78 7.81
CA ALA A 182 21.72 -9.47 7.87
C ALA A 182 21.74 -10.63 8.88
N GLU A 183 20.97 -10.52 9.97
CA GLU A 183 20.81 -11.60 10.94
C GLU A 183 19.92 -12.75 10.42
N HIS A 184 18.99 -12.45 9.51
CA HIS A 184 18.02 -13.43 8.99
C HIS A 184 18.49 -14.18 7.75
N GLY A 185 19.61 -13.78 7.13
CA GLY A 185 20.28 -14.51 6.06
C GLY A 185 19.46 -14.60 4.77
N HIS A 186 19.80 -13.76 3.78
CA HIS A 186 19.31 -13.88 2.40
C HIS A 186 20.27 -14.70 1.55
#